data_AF-A0AAD4MC82-F1
#
_entry.id   AF-A0AAD4MC82-F1
#
_cell.length_a   1.000
_cell.length_b   1.000
_cell.length_c   1.000
_cell.angle_alpha   90.00
_cell.angle_beta   90.00
_cell.angle_gamma   90.00
#
_symmetry.space_group_name_H-M   'P 1'
#
loop_
_entity.id
_entity.type
_entity.pdbx_description
1 polymer ?
#
loop_
_entity_poly.entity_id
_entity_poly.type
_entity_poly.pdbx_seq_one_letter_code
_entity_poly.pdbx_strand_id
1 'polypeptide(L)'
;MSNNLTLAQQLQSLVSHSIIILFLLNIHSRGFYKNPFCAAESAIAIQMEKMRAAEAIAARDVIAHHLSLACKSIRDKSSIIDALRQEKRRLEDIIKEHTLPSHTPCGSQSEQLPSTDQEATCTRQKDEKLKAKSILSKEKLSARHAILAALPLPAGIPSDALRPILIPSPYTLHEFLANAVGVSSLENYCVFQQLTTNWCPEREEHGYYLTPLFKCSTNPRVATAHRWMMVDVISKLDKPAAECFYNKDGKWYYAGVYKTIRLEDLKSREFEQLSNEASTIQALVKETLTGRKNVSPQTVYETTQLYFAGALKIACVGLQCIGFNDLLYRTILEQAEKCAQTGRWRSPFSFDPCLNSDAGFTPRLFSLPGTLVDRSGEGNNVSTGVGEFCKTR
;
A
#
# COMPACT_ATOMS: atom_id res chain seq x y z
N MET A 1 18.48 42.94 14.53
CA MET A 1 17.74 41.94 13.71
C MET A 1 17.22 42.49 12.37
N SER A 2 17.51 43.73 12.00
CA SER A 2 16.96 44.39 10.80
C SER A 2 17.67 44.03 9.47
N ASN A 3 18.83 43.35 9.51
CA ASN A 3 19.63 43.07 8.32
C ASN A 3 19.30 41.71 7.65
N ASN A 4 18.49 40.85 8.27
CA ASN A 4 18.13 39.55 7.70
C ASN A 4 16.89 39.60 6.79
N LEU A 5 16.08 40.66 6.88
CA LEU A 5 14.87 40.82 6.05
C LEU A 5 15.22 41.20 4.60
N THR A 6 16.32 41.94 4.41
CA THR A 6 16.79 42.39 3.10
C THR A 6 17.36 41.26 2.25
N LEU A 7 18.03 40.28 2.87
CA LEU A 7 18.62 39.15 2.15
C LEU A 7 17.53 38.19 1.61
N ALA A 8 16.47 37.96 2.39
CA ALA A 8 15.33 37.15 1.95
C ALA A 8 14.58 37.81 0.78
N GLN A 9 14.40 39.13 0.81
CA GLN A 9 13.80 39.88 -0.30
C GLN A 9 14.70 39.88 -1.56
N GLN A 10 16.02 39.99 -1.41
CA GLN A 10 16.96 39.90 -2.52
C GLN A 10 16.98 38.51 -3.17
N LEU A 11 16.96 37.44 -2.38
CA LEU A 11 16.87 36.07 -2.89
C LEU A 11 15.54 35.82 -3.62
N GLN A 12 14.43 36.36 -3.11
CA GLN A 12 13.12 36.25 -3.76
C GLN A 12 13.08 36.99 -5.12
N SER A 13 13.78 38.13 -5.23
CA SER A 13 13.93 38.86 -6.48
C SER A 13 14.79 38.10 -7.49
N LEU A 14 15.90 37.50 -7.06
CA LEU A 14 16.80 36.75 -7.93
C LEU A 14 16.16 35.49 -8.51
N VAL A 15 15.38 34.76 -7.70
CA VAL A 15 14.64 33.57 -8.15
C VAL A 15 13.54 33.95 -9.15
N SER A 16 12.86 35.07 -8.93
CA SER A 16 11.84 35.57 -9.86
C SER A 16 12.44 35.95 -11.21
N HIS A 17 13.60 36.62 -11.23
CA HIS A 17 14.28 37.00 -12.47
C HIS A 17 14.82 35.80 -13.25
N SER A 18 15.38 34.80 -12.58
CA SER A 18 15.94 33.63 -13.24
C SER A 18 14.86 32.73 -13.88
N ILE A 19 13.67 32.64 -13.28
CA ILE A 19 12.52 31.96 -13.89
C ILE A 19 12.04 32.69 -15.16
N ILE A 20 11.97 34.04 -15.13
CA ILE A 20 11.58 34.83 -16.30
C ILE A 20 12.59 34.67 -17.45
N ILE A 21 13.89 34.69 -17.15
CA ILE A 21 14.95 34.50 -18.15
C ILE A 21 14.86 33.11 -18.78
N LEU A 22 14.66 32.05 -17.99
CA LEU A 22 14.48 30.69 -18.50
C LEU A 22 13.23 30.56 -19.38
N PHE A 23 12.15 31.25 -19.03
CA PHE A 23 10.92 31.26 -19.84
C PHE A 23 11.12 31.97 -21.18
N LEU A 24 11.81 33.12 -21.19
CA LEU A 24 12.11 33.87 -22.41
C LEU A 24 13.07 33.12 -23.33
N LEU A 25 14.09 32.45 -22.78
CA LEU A 25 15.02 31.63 -23.55
C LEU A 25 14.33 30.40 -24.18
N ASN A 26 13.41 29.76 -23.45
CA ASN A 26 12.65 28.61 -23.97
C ASN A 26 11.68 29.02 -25.10
N ILE A 27 11.08 30.21 -25.02
CA ILE A 27 10.25 30.77 -26.11
C ILE A 27 11.11 31.08 -27.34
N HIS A 28 12.31 31.64 -27.16
CA HIS A 28 13.17 32.03 -28.28
C HIS A 28 13.77 30.82 -29.03
N SER A 29 14.08 29.73 -28.34
CA SER A 29 14.65 28.52 -28.97
C SER A 29 13.67 27.74 -29.87
N ARG A 30 12.37 28.05 -29.88
CA ARG A 30 11.36 27.28 -30.64
C ARG A 30 11.01 27.80 -32.04
N GLY A 31 11.76 28.75 -32.61
CA GLY A 31 11.75 29.02 -34.06
C GLY A 31 10.35 29.26 -34.67
N PHE A 32 9.51 30.05 -34.02
CA PHE A 32 8.06 30.14 -34.28
C PHE A 32 7.69 31.31 -35.21
N TYR A 33 8.10 31.26 -36.48
CA TYR A 33 7.57 32.20 -37.49
C TYR A 33 7.41 31.49 -38.83
N LYS A 34 6.19 31.02 -39.16
CA LYS A 34 5.67 30.92 -40.56
C LYS A 34 4.27 30.32 -40.78
N ASN A 35 3.51 29.88 -39.75
CA ASN A 35 2.17 29.30 -40.00
C ASN A 35 1.05 29.95 -39.16
N PRO A 36 0.03 30.60 -39.79
CA PRO A 36 -1.06 31.28 -39.07
C PRO A 36 -2.01 30.32 -38.36
N PHE A 37 -2.12 29.05 -38.78
CA PHE A 37 -2.86 28.02 -38.06
C PHE A 37 -2.21 27.63 -36.71
N CYS A 38 -0.93 27.95 -36.50
CA CYS A 38 -0.22 27.69 -35.24
C CYS A 38 -0.59 28.68 -34.12
N ALA A 39 -1.30 29.77 -34.43
CA ALA A 39 -1.63 30.81 -33.45
C ALA A 39 -2.66 30.32 -32.40
N ALA A 40 -3.66 29.55 -32.82
CA ALA A 40 -4.67 29.00 -31.91
C ALA A 40 -4.07 27.93 -30.97
N GLU A 41 -3.25 27.03 -31.51
CA GLU A 41 -2.54 26.01 -30.70
C GLU A 41 -1.56 26.66 -29.72
N SER A 42 -0.84 27.70 -30.14
CA SER A 42 0.06 28.47 -29.27
C SER A 42 -0.69 29.20 -28.16
N ALA A 43 -1.86 29.77 -28.45
CA ALA A 43 -2.69 30.43 -27.44
C ALA A 43 -3.18 29.43 -26.38
N ILE A 44 -3.61 28.23 -26.78
CA ILE A 44 -4.00 27.15 -25.86
C ILE A 44 -2.80 26.71 -25.01
N ALA A 45 -1.63 26.51 -25.63
CA ALA A 45 -0.42 26.11 -24.91
C ALA A 45 0.02 27.16 -23.89
N ILE A 46 -0.01 28.45 -24.25
CA ILE A 46 0.28 29.56 -23.33
C ILE A 46 -0.72 29.58 -22.18
N GLN A 47 -2.02 29.36 -22.45
CA GLN A 47 -3.05 29.37 -21.42
C GLN A 47 -2.90 28.19 -20.44
N MET A 48 -2.56 27.00 -20.96
CA MET A 48 -2.25 25.85 -20.11
C MET A 48 -1.03 26.11 -19.23
N GLU A 49 0.01 26.74 -19.79
CA GLU A 49 1.22 27.04 -19.03
C GLU A 49 0.97 28.12 -17.96
N LYS A 50 0.15 29.13 -18.25
CA LYS A 50 -0.31 30.10 -17.24
C LYS A 50 -1.06 29.43 -16.09
N MET A 51 -1.91 28.46 -16.39
CA MET A 51 -2.65 27.71 -15.37
C MET A 51 -1.71 26.89 -14.48
N ARG A 52 -0.72 26.21 -15.06
CA ARG A 52 0.31 25.47 -14.31
C ARG A 52 1.16 26.40 -13.44
N ALA A 53 1.55 27.56 -13.97
CA ALA A 53 2.31 28.55 -13.20
C ALA A 53 1.49 29.06 -11.99
N ALA A 54 0.19 29.32 -12.18
CA ALA A 54 -0.70 29.73 -11.09
C ALA A 54 -0.84 28.64 -10.00
N GLU A 55 -0.99 27.38 -10.41
CA GLU A 55 -1.05 26.23 -9.50
C GLU A 55 0.26 26.06 -8.72
N ALA A 56 1.42 26.18 -9.38
CA ALA A 56 2.73 26.10 -8.76
C ALA A 56 2.94 27.23 -7.72
N ILE A 57 2.50 28.46 -8.03
CA ILE A 57 2.54 29.60 -7.09
C ILE A 57 1.65 29.31 -5.88
N ALA A 58 0.42 28.85 -6.08
CA ALA A 58 -0.48 28.51 -4.97
C ALA A 58 0.09 27.41 -4.07
N ALA A 59 0.68 26.36 -4.66
CA ALA A 59 1.33 25.28 -3.90
C ALA A 59 2.53 25.80 -3.08
N ARG A 60 3.35 26.67 -3.67
CA ARG A 60 4.48 27.32 -2.98
C ARG A 60 4.00 28.14 -1.78
N ASP A 61 2.92 28.90 -1.93
CA ASP A 61 2.42 29.77 -0.87
C ASP A 61 1.83 28.96 0.29
N VAL A 62 1.18 27.82 0.02
CA VAL A 62 0.75 26.85 1.06
C VAL A 62 1.95 26.29 1.83
N ILE A 63 3.02 25.90 1.13
CA ILE A 63 4.25 25.39 1.78
C ILE A 63 4.91 26.48 2.62
N ALA A 64 5.02 27.71 2.11
CA ALA A 64 5.56 28.85 2.83
C ALA A 64 4.75 29.14 4.11
N HIS A 65 3.42 29.05 4.04
CA HIS A 65 2.55 29.16 5.20
C HIS A 65 2.82 28.05 6.22
N HIS A 66 2.89 26.78 5.79
CA HIS A 66 3.18 25.67 6.70
C HIS A 66 4.55 25.80 7.37
N LEU A 67 5.56 26.23 6.63
CA LEU A 67 6.90 26.49 7.17
C LEU A 67 6.86 27.61 8.22
N SER A 68 6.11 28.69 7.96
CA SER A 68 5.92 29.79 8.92
C SER A 68 5.28 29.29 10.23
N LEU A 69 4.23 28.48 10.15
CA LEU A 69 3.60 27.85 11.32
C LEU A 69 4.57 26.94 12.08
N ALA A 70 5.36 26.13 11.38
CA ALA A 70 6.35 25.26 11.98
C ALA A 70 7.45 26.06 12.72
N CYS A 71 7.97 27.12 12.09
CA CYS A 71 8.95 28.02 12.70
C CYS A 71 8.40 28.74 13.93
N LYS A 72 7.12 29.13 13.93
CA LYS A 72 6.44 29.65 15.12
C LYS A 72 6.38 28.59 16.22
N SER A 73 5.89 27.40 15.91
CA SER A 73 5.80 26.30 16.89
C SER A 73 7.15 25.90 17.48
N ILE A 74 8.22 25.92 16.69
CA ILE A 74 9.59 25.64 17.18
C ILE A 74 10.02 26.71 18.18
N ARG A 75 9.83 28.00 17.88
CA ARG A 75 10.17 29.10 18.81
C ARG A 75 9.38 29.01 20.11
N ASP A 76 8.08 28.74 20.02
CA ASP A 76 7.22 28.59 21.19
C ASP A 76 7.71 27.42 22.08
N LYS A 77 8.02 26.27 21.48
CA LYS A 77 8.54 25.10 22.20
C LYS A 77 9.94 25.32 22.77
N SER A 78 10.83 26.00 22.05
CA SER A 78 12.16 26.36 22.58
C SER A 78 12.03 27.25 23.81
N SER A 79 11.12 28.23 23.78
CA SER A 79 10.85 29.11 24.93
C SER A 79 10.35 28.34 26.15
N ILE A 80 9.46 27.36 25.93
CA ILE A 80 8.98 26.47 27.00
C ILE A 80 10.13 25.62 27.56
N ILE A 81 10.99 25.07 26.70
CA ILE A 81 12.15 24.26 27.13
C ILE A 81 13.10 25.11 27.98
N ASP A 82 13.36 26.36 27.59
CA ASP A 82 14.26 27.25 28.33
C ASP A 82 13.67 27.63 29.69
N ALA A 83 12.36 27.88 29.76
CA ALA A 83 11.66 28.13 31.03
C ALA A 83 11.75 26.90 31.97
N LEU A 84 11.50 25.70 31.45
CA LEU A 84 11.62 24.46 32.23
C LEU A 84 13.06 24.20 32.69
N ARG A 85 14.07 24.50 31.86
CA ARG A 85 15.48 24.41 32.24
C ARG A 85 15.86 25.40 33.34
N GLN A 86 15.30 26.60 33.31
CA GLN A 86 15.51 27.59 34.36
C GLN A 86 14.88 27.15 35.69
N GLU A 87 13.63 26.67 35.67
CA GLU A 87 12.97 26.18 36.88
C GLU A 87 13.70 24.97 37.47
N LYS A 88 14.17 24.05 36.60
CA LYS A 88 15.00 22.92 37.05
C LYS A 88 16.25 23.40 37.80
N ARG A 89 17.00 24.36 37.25
CA ARG A 89 18.19 24.91 37.92
C ARG A 89 17.83 25.56 39.27
N ARG A 90 16.74 26.33 39.30
CA ARG A 90 16.24 26.96 40.53
C ARG A 90 15.94 25.93 41.62
N LEU A 91 15.27 24.83 41.26
CA LEU A 91 14.95 23.74 42.19
C LEU A 91 16.22 23.00 42.65
N GLU A 92 17.19 22.77 41.75
CA GLU A 92 18.47 22.16 42.11
C GLU A 92 19.26 23.02 43.12
N ASP A 93 19.23 24.34 42.98
CA ASP A 93 19.89 25.25 43.92
C ASP A 93 19.21 25.24 45.30
N ILE A 94 17.87 25.24 45.34
CA ILE A 94 17.08 25.10 46.59
C ILE A 94 17.41 23.78 47.29
N ILE A 95 17.47 22.67 46.54
CA ILE A 95 17.81 21.36 47.10
C ILE A 95 19.23 21.39 47.70
N LYS A 96 20.21 21.97 47.01
CA LYS A 96 21.59 22.08 47.54
C LYS A 96 21.67 22.90 48.81
N GLU A 97 20.93 24.01 48.88
CA GLU A 97 20.87 24.87 50.07
C GLU A 97 20.29 24.11 51.28
N HIS A 98 19.26 23.30 51.07
CA HIS A 98 18.65 22.48 52.12
C HIS A 98 19.39 21.16 52.41
N THR A 99 20.30 20.72 51.54
CA THR A 99 21.06 19.46 51.70
C THR A 99 22.44 19.70 52.33
N LEU A 100 22.79 20.93 52.71
CA LEU A 100 24.01 21.19 53.48
C LEU A 100 23.90 20.55 54.88
N PRO A 101 24.76 19.58 55.21
CA PRO A 101 24.73 18.95 56.53
C PRO A 101 25.39 19.89 57.53
N SER A 102 24.74 20.09 58.67
CA SER A 102 25.35 20.59 59.91
C SER A 102 26.31 19.54 60.48
N HIS A 103 27.31 19.10 59.72
CA HIS A 103 28.33 18.16 60.17
C HIS A 103 29.67 18.86 60.35
N THR A 104 30.01 19.00 61.64
CA THR A 104 31.30 19.31 62.23
C THR A 104 32.45 18.57 61.52
N PRO A 105 33.59 19.23 61.26
CA PRO A 105 34.65 18.66 60.44
C PRO A 105 35.46 17.63 61.24
N CYS A 106 35.62 16.44 60.68
CA CYS A 106 36.76 15.58 60.98
C CYS A 106 37.31 15.06 59.66
N GLY A 107 38.52 15.50 59.33
CA GLY A 107 39.12 15.33 58.01
C GLY A 107 39.54 13.91 57.68
N SER A 108 39.65 13.62 56.39
CA SER A 108 40.87 13.18 55.72
C SER A 108 40.62 13.05 54.22
N GLN A 109 41.70 13.23 53.47
CA GLN A 109 41.81 13.45 52.04
C GLN A 109 41.50 12.19 51.21
N SER A 110 40.98 12.36 49.99
CA SER A 110 41.68 12.03 48.72
C SER A 110 40.73 11.59 47.59
N GLU A 111 41.13 11.99 46.38
CA GLU A 111 40.78 11.50 45.04
C GLU A 111 39.49 11.99 44.34
N GLN A 112 39.77 12.94 43.45
CA GLN A 112 38.94 13.58 42.45
C GLN A 112 38.90 12.71 41.18
N LEU A 113 37.70 12.34 40.71
CA LEU A 113 37.48 11.73 39.40
C LEU A 113 36.68 12.71 38.50
N PRO A 114 37.01 12.88 37.20
CA PRO A 114 36.29 13.81 36.33
C PRO A 114 35.01 13.17 35.76
N SER A 115 33.87 13.85 35.98
CA SER A 115 32.55 13.46 35.51
C SER A 115 32.31 13.85 34.04
N THR A 116 32.29 12.85 33.16
CA THR A 116 31.99 12.98 31.72
C THR A 116 30.59 12.42 31.44
N ASP A 117 29.53 13.03 31.97
CA ASP A 117 28.15 12.52 31.83
C ASP A 117 27.15 13.63 31.46
N GLN A 118 27.16 14.10 30.21
CA GLN A 118 26.08 14.99 29.71
C GLN A 118 25.49 14.61 28.34
N GLU A 119 26.00 13.57 27.66
CA GLU A 119 25.49 13.20 26.33
C GLU A 119 24.37 12.13 26.32
N ALA A 120 24.10 11.48 27.46
CA ALA A 120 23.14 10.36 27.53
C ALA A 120 21.66 10.76 27.67
N THR A 121 21.32 12.05 27.81
CA THR A 121 19.93 12.47 28.10
C THR A 121 19.08 12.72 26.84
N CYS A 122 19.68 12.85 25.65
CA CYS A 122 18.96 13.19 24.41
C CYS A 122 18.30 11.98 23.72
N THR A 123 18.76 10.75 23.99
CA THR A 123 18.23 9.53 23.35
C THR A 123 16.90 9.06 23.95
N ARG A 124 16.69 9.18 25.27
CA ARG A 124 15.48 8.67 25.95
C ARG A 124 14.15 9.26 25.47
N GLN A 125 14.12 10.52 25.05
CA GLN A 125 12.86 11.18 24.61
C GLN A 125 12.35 10.68 23.26
N LYS A 126 13.23 10.15 22.39
CA LYS A 126 12.79 9.61 21.10
C LYS A 126 12.06 8.29 21.28
N ASP A 127 12.52 7.46 22.21
CA ASP A 127 11.97 6.12 22.43
C ASP A 127 10.56 6.14 23.02
N GLU A 128 10.27 7.05 23.96
CA GLU A 128 8.92 7.20 24.52
C GLU A 128 7.90 7.65 23.48
N LYS A 129 8.29 8.56 22.57
CA LYS A 129 7.41 9.03 21.50
C LYS A 129 7.13 7.94 20.45
N LEU A 130 8.11 7.08 20.15
CA LEU A 130 7.93 5.91 19.29
C LEU A 130 6.99 4.89 19.94
N LYS A 131 7.15 4.65 21.25
CA LYS A 131 6.28 3.74 22.01
C LYS A 131 4.82 4.20 22.04
N ALA A 132 4.56 5.48 22.30
CA ALA A 132 3.20 6.04 22.31
C ALA A 132 2.50 5.92 20.94
N LYS A 133 3.24 6.12 19.84
CA LYS A 133 2.70 5.92 18.47
C LYS A 133 2.28 4.47 18.21
N SER A 134 3.08 3.51 18.67
CA SER A 134 2.80 2.08 18.49
C SER A 134 1.60 1.60 19.31
N ILE A 135 1.35 2.17 20.49
CA ILE A 135 0.18 1.82 21.32
C ILE A 135 -1.11 2.27 20.62
N LEU A 136 -1.16 3.52 20.16
CA LEU A 136 -2.35 4.07 19.50
C LEU A 136 -2.76 3.28 18.25
N SER A 137 -1.80 2.71 17.51
CA SER A 137 -2.09 1.91 16.33
C SER A 137 -2.67 0.54 16.66
N LYS A 138 -2.16 -0.10 17.72
CA LYS A 138 -2.70 -1.36 18.23
C LYS A 138 -4.13 -1.20 18.74
N GLU A 139 -4.42 -0.11 19.44
CA GLU A 139 -5.78 0.19 19.92
C GLU A 139 -6.78 0.32 18.76
N LYS A 140 -6.40 1.00 17.67
CA LYS A 140 -7.27 1.11 16.48
C LYS A 140 -7.48 -0.22 15.77
N LEU A 141 -6.44 -1.03 15.63
CA LEU A 141 -6.56 -2.37 15.06
C LEU A 141 -7.47 -3.25 15.92
N SER A 142 -7.29 -3.20 17.25
CA SER A 142 -8.15 -3.88 18.21
C SER A 142 -9.61 -3.41 18.11
N ALA A 143 -9.86 -2.10 17.99
CA ALA A 143 -11.21 -1.56 17.80
C ALA A 143 -11.87 -2.07 16.51
N ARG A 144 -11.12 -2.17 15.40
CA ARG A 144 -11.63 -2.77 14.15
C ARG A 144 -11.99 -4.24 14.34
N HIS A 145 -11.12 -5.01 15.00
CA HIS A 145 -11.40 -6.41 15.30
C HIS A 145 -12.59 -6.59 16.23
N ALA A 146 -12.79 -5.73 17.23
CA ALA A 146 -13.93 -5.77 18.13
C ALA A 146 -15.26 -5.54 17.38
N ILE A 147 -15.30 -4.61 16.42
CA ILE A 147 -16.47 -4.39 15.55
C ILE A 147 -16.78 -5.65 14.75
N LEU A 148 -15.76 -6.30 14.18
CA LEU A 148 -15.92 -7.51 13.36
C LEU A 148 -16.33 -8.72 14.21
N ALA A 149 -15.75 -8.90 15.39
CA ALA A 149 -16.05 -10.00 16.30
C ALA A 149 -17.51 -9.95 16.83
N ALA A 150 -18.10 -8.76 16.88
CA ALA A 150 -19.49 -8.55 17.28
C ALA A 150 -20.51 -8.91 16.18
N LEU A 151 -20.08 -9.18 14.94
CA LEU A 151 -20.98 -9.53 13.85
C LEU A 151 -21.55 -10.95 14.01
N PRO A 152 -22.81 -11.18 13.59
CA PRO A 152 -23.41 -12.50 13.66
C PRO A 152 -22.79 -13.45 12.62
N LEU A 153 -22.59 -14.71 13.02
CA LEU A 153 -22.20 -15.79 12.12
C LEU A 153 -23.45 -16.55 11.62
N PRO A 154 -23.51 -16.87 10.33
CA PRO A 154 -24.53 -17.78 9.79
C PRO A 154 -24.30 -19.20 10.31
N ALA A 155 -25.39 -19.98 10.36
CA ALA A 155 -25.30 -21.42 10.60
C ALA A 155 -24.68 -22.12 9.38
N GLY A 156 -24.02 -23.26 9.60
CA GLY A 156 -23.47 -24.09 8.53
C GLY A 156 -22.06 -23.71 8.06
N ILE A 157 -21.37 -22.78 8.72
CA ILE A 157 -19.93 -22.61 8.51
C ILE A 157 -19.22 -23.86 9.06
N PRO A 158 -18.35 -24.51 8.29
CA PRO A 158 -17.61 -25.67 8.76
C PRO A 158 -16.73 -25.27 9.96
N SER A 159 -16.82 -26.03 11.06
CA SER A 159 -15.94 -25.85 12.22
C SER A 159 -14.48 -26.25 11.93
N ASP A 160 -14.26 -26.98 10.85
CA ASP A 160 -12.99 -27.58 10.48
C ASP A 160 -12.07 -26.59 9.77
N ALA A 161 -10.77 -26.89 9.78
CA ALA A 161 -9.81 -26.04 9.09
C ALA A 161 -10.04 -26.15 7.57
N LEU A 162 -10.14 -25.01 6.88
CA LEU A 162 -10.31 -24.99 5.43
C LEU A 162 -9.13 -25.70 4.76
N ARG A 163 -9.43 -26.71 3.93
CA ARG A 163 -8.44 -27.37 3.08
C ARG A 163 -7.96 -26.42 1.97
N PRO A 164 -6.65 -26.37 1.68
CA PRO A 164 -6.13 -25.57 0.58
C PRO A 164 -6.53 -26.15 -0.78
N ILE A 165 -6.87 -25.27 -1.72
CA ILE A 165 -7.05 -25.54 -3.13
C ILE A 165 -5.65 -25.55 -3.77
N LEU A 166 -5.19 -26.73 -4.18
CA LEU A 166 -3.88 -26.91 -4.80
C LEU A 166 -3.98 -26.65 -6.31
N ILE A 167 -3.42 -25.52 -6.75
CA ILE A 167 -3.35 -25.13 -8.16
C ILE A 167 -1.89 -25.25 -8.62
N PRO A 168 -1.56 -26.12 -9.57
CA PRO A 168 -0.22 -26.28 -10.11
C PRO A 168 0.24 -25.04 -10.84
N SER A 169 1.54 -24.77 -10.71
CA SER A 169 2.23 -23.84 -11.60
C SER A 169 2.11 -24.32 -13.05
N PRO A 170 1.92 -23.41 -14.03
CA PRO A 170 1.93 -21.95 -13.93
C PRO A 170 0.53 -21.31 -13.77
N TYR A 171 -0.49 -22.08 -13.41
CA TYR A 171 -1.87 -21.62 -13.49
C TYR A 171 -2.27 -20.68 -12.35
N THR A 172 -3.15 -19.72 -12.68
CA THR A 172 -3.76 -18.81 -11.72
C THR A 172 -5.10 -19.34 -11.21
N LEU A 173 -5.57 -18.81 -10.06
CA LEU A 173 -6.91 -19.09 -9.55
C LEU A 173 -8.00 -18.77 -10.59
N HIS A 174 -7.85 -17.67 -11.33
CA HIS A 174 -8.84 -17.27 -12.33
C HIS A 174 -8.95 -18.29 -13.47
N GLU A 175 -7.81 -18.74 -14.00
CA GLU A 175 -7.79 -19.78 -15.04
C GLU A 175 -8.35 -21.11 -14.52
N PHE A 176 -8.05 -21.45 -13.27
CA PHE A 176 -8.59 -22.65 -12.64
C PHE A 176 -10.12 -22.59 -12.52
N LEU A 177 -10.66 -21.52 -11.93
CA LEU A 177 -12.10 -21.34 -11.74
C LEU A 177 -12.86 -21.25 -13.08
N ALA A 178 -12.26 -20.65 -14.11
CA ALA A 178 -12.85 -20.58 -15.43
C ALA A 178 -13.00 -21.95 -16.13
N ASN A 179 -12.22 -22.95 -15.73
CA ASN A 179 -12.25 -24.30 -16.31
C ASN A 179 -12.96 -25.33 -15.41
N ALA A 180 -13.37 -24.95 -14.21
CA ALA A 180 -13.97 -25.88 -13.27
C ALA A 180 -15.39 -26.25 -13.73
N VAL A 181 -15.64 -27.55 -13.92
CA VAL A 181 -16.94 -28.07 -14.37
C VAL A 181 -17.92 -28.04 -13.20
N GLY A 182 -19.17 -27.63 -13.45
CA GLY A 182 -20.22 -27.60 -12.42
C GLY A 182 -20.22 -26.33 -11.56
N VAL A 183 -19.25 -25.44 -11.77
CA VAL A 183 -19.24 -24.11 -11.16
C VAL A 183 -19.91 -23.16 -12.14
N SER A 184 -21.24 -23.09 -12.10
CA SER A 184 -22.00 -22.14 -12.91
C SER A 184 -21.43 -20.74 -12.69
N SER A 185 -20.89 -20.14 -13.76
CA SER A 185 -20.35 -18.78 -13.88
C SER A 185 -20.19 -18.05 -12.53
N LEU A 186 -19.01 -18.19 -11.90
CA LEU A 186 -18.62 -17.35 -10.75
C LEU A 186 -18.37 -15.91 -11.25
N GLU A 187 -19.40 -15.21 -11.73
CA GLU A 187 -19.21 -13.94 -12.44
C GLU A 187 -18.72 -12.82 -11.52
N ASN A 188 -18.90 -12.98 -10.21
CA ASN A 188 -18.63 -11.94 -9.21
C ASN A 188 -17.83 -12.45 -8.01
N TYR A 189 -16.98 -13.47 -8.19
CA TYR A 189 -16.13 -13.89 -7.08
C TYR A 189 -15.09 -12.82 -6.74
N CYS A 190 -14.71 -12.76 -5.47
CA CYS A 190 -13.72 -11.84 -4.96
C CYS A 190 -12.47 -12.57 -4.48
N VAL A 191 -11.33 -11.92 -4.64
CA VAL A 191 -10.02 -12.47 -4.30
C VAL A 191 -9.33 -11.57 -3.30
N PHE A 192 -8.99 -12.15 -2.17
CA PHE A 192 -8.28 -11.49 -1.08
C PHE A 192 -6.82 -11.97 -1.04
N GLN A 193 -5.92 -11.01 -0.86
CA GLN A 193 -4.48 -11.25 -0.78
C GLN A 193 -4.05 -11.17 0.68
N GLN A 194 -3.15 -12.07 1.10
CA GLN A 194 -2.60 -12.10 2.47
C GLN A 194 -2.06 -10.74 2.93
N LEU A 195 -1.32 -10.06 2.06
CA LEU A 195 -0.66 -8.80 2.41
C LEU A 195 -1.63 -7.65 2.70
N THR A 196 -2.85 -7.69 2.17
CA THR A 196 -3.82 -6.61 2.34
C THR A 196 -5.03 -7.02 3.17
N THR A 197 -5.10 -8.27 3.62
CA THR A 197 -6.27 -8.82 4.32
C THR A 197 -5.87 -9.25 5.72
N ASN A 198 -6.62 -8.81 6.71
CA ASN A 198 -6.43 -9.16 8.11
C ASN A 198 -7.69 -9.84 8.62
N TRP A 199 -7.55 -11.06 9.13
CA TRP A 199 -8.64 -11.82 9.74
C TRP A 199 -8.72 -11.52 11.23
N CYS A 200 -9.93 -11.50 11.78
CA CYS A 200 -10.14 -11.27 13.20
C CYS A 200 -9.64 -12.50 13.98
N PRO A 201 -8.76 -12.33 14.98
CA PRO A 201 -8.17 -13.46 15.71
C PRO A 201 -9.18 -14.21 16.58
N GLU A 202 -10.24 -13.53 17.03
CA GLU A 202 -11.31 -14.13 17.84
C GLU A 202 -12.33 -14.89 16.99
N ARG A 203 -12.46 -14.51 15.70
CA ARG A 203 -13.40 -15.07 14.72
C ARG A 203 -12.79 -15.00 13.33
N GLU A 204 -12.05 -16.04 12.94
CA GLU A 204 -11.30 -16.07 11.68
C GLU A 204 -12.21 -16.05 10.42
N GLU A 205 -13.53 -16.20 10.59
CA GLU A 205 -14.53 -16.05 9.53
C GLU A 205 -14.83 -14.59 9.19
N HIS A 206 -14.37 -13.64 10.00
CA HIS A 206 -14.53 -12.21 9.76
C HIS A 206 -13.18 -11.55 9.62
N GLY A 207 -13.14 -10.45 8.88
CA GLY A 207 -11.88 -9.76 8.64
C GLY A 207 -12.10 -8.37 8.09
N TYR A 208 -11.02 -7.72 7.70
CA TYR A 208 -11.08 -6.57 6.84
C TYR A 208 -9.96 -6.67 5.80
N TYR A 209 -10.13 -5.96 4.70
CA TYR A 209 -9.06 -5.78 3.74
C TYR A 209 -8.82 -4.29 3.45
N LEU A 210 -7.60 -4.01 3.04
CA LEU A 210 -7.12 -2.71 2.66
C LEU A 210 -7.10 -2.61 1.13
N THR A 211 -7.67 -1.53 0.59
CA THR A 211 -7.71 -1.30 -0.85
C THR A 211 -7.60 0.19 -1.17
N PRO A 212 -6.94 0.59 -2.25
CA PRO A 212 -6.78 1.99 -2.59
C PRO A 212 -8.12 2.62 -3.01
N LEU A 213 -8.43 3.82 -2.48
CA LEU A 213 -9.61 4.59 -2.89
C LEU A 213 -9.45 5.25 -4.26
N PHE A 214 -8.24 5.26 -4.81
CA PHE A 214 -7.96 5.86 -6.10
C PHE A 214 -7.13 4.90 -6.95
N LYS A 215 -7.41 4.85 -8.26
CA LYS A 215 -6.59 4.15 -9.24
C LYS A 215 -6.07 5.13 -10.29
N CYS A 216 -4.83 4.91 -10.69
CA CYS A 216 -4.20 5.64 -11.77
C CYS A 216 -4.23 4.76 -13.03
N SER A 217 -4.83 5.27 -14.10
CA SER A 217 -4.92 4.59 -15.39
C SER A 217 -4.35 5.43 -16.52
N THR A 218 -3.69 4.79 -17.48
CA THR A 218 -3.26 5.47 -18.71
C THR A 218 -4.44 5.60 -19.67
N ASN A 219 -4.63 6.78 -20.24
CA ASN A 219 -5.65 7.00 -21.26
C ASN A 219 -5.35 6.10 -22.48
N PRO A 220 -6.29 5.25 -22.93
CA PRO A 220 -6.03 4.35 -24.05
C PRO A 220 -5.74 5.10 -25.36
N ARG A 221 -6.21 6.34 -25.50
CA ARG A 221 -5.99 7.18 -26.69
C ARG A 221 -4.68 7.96 -26.65
N VAL A 222 -4.12 8.20 -25.46
CA VAL A 222 -2.93 9.03 -25.28
C VAL A 222 -2.03 8.41 -24.21
N ALA A 223 -0.96 7.74 -24.63
CA ALA A 223 -0.08 6.97 -23.75
C ALA A 223 0.60 7.79 -22.65
N THR A 224 0.77 9.09 -22.85
CA THR A 224 1.39 10.04 -21.91
C THR A 224 0.38 10.68 -20.95
N ALA A 225 -0.93 10.51 -21.17
CA ALA A 225 -1.96 11.07 -20.31
C ALA A 225 -2.39 10.02 -19.28
N HIS A 226 -2.30 10.37 -18.00
CA HIS A 226 -2.76 9.54 -16.90
C HIS A 226 -3.93 10.20 -16.19
N ARG A 227 -4.86 9.38 -15.71
CA ARG A 227 -6.04 9.84 -14.96
C ARG A 227 -6.11 9.13 -13.62
N TRP A 228 -6.37 9.91 -12.58
CA TRP A 228 -6.77 9.42 -11.28
C TRP A 228 -8.29 9.29 -11.23
N MET A 229 -8.77 8.13 -10.79
CA MET A 229 -10.20 7.87 -10.62
C MET A 229 -10.44 7.35 -9.22
N MET A 230 -11.43 7.91 -8.53
CA MET A 230 -11.91 7.33 -7.28
C MET A 230 -12.58 5.99 -7.58
N VAL A 231 -12.29 4.99 -6.75
CA VAL A 231 -12.86 3.63 -6.87
C VAL A 231 -13.95 3.48 -5.85
N ASP A 232 -15.11 3.02 -6.30
CA ASP A 232 -16.13 2.52 -5.39
C ASP A 232 -15.71 1.13 -4.87
N VAL A 233 -15.32 1.10 -3.60
CA VAL A 233 -14.79 -0.09 -2.94
C VAL A 233 -15.89 -1.00 -2.41
N ILE A 234 -17.09 -0.45 -2.16
CA ILE A 234 -18.20 -1.21 -1.58
C ILE A 234 -19.02 -1.87 -2.68
N SER A 235 -19.38 -1.14 -3.75
CA SER A 235 -20.28 -1.69 -4.78
C SER A 235 -19.75 -2.92 -5.51
N LYS A 236 -18.43 -3.17 -5.48
CA LYS A 236 -17.83 -4.40 -6.00
C LYS A 236 -18.31 -5.65 -5.28
N LEU A 237 -18.61 -5.52 -3.99
CA LEU A 237 -18.99 -6.61 -3.10
C LEU A 237 -20.46 -6.52 -2.63
N ASP A 238 -21.16 -5.44 -3.01
CA ASP A 238 -22.56 -5.19 -2.63
C ASP A 238 -23.57 -5.79 -3.62
N LYS A 239 -23.09 -6.30 -4.76
CA LYS A 239 -23.85 -7.22 -5.64
C LYS A 239 -23.97 -8.58 -4.94
N PRO A 240 -25.00 -9.42 -5.22
CA PRO A 240 -25.44 -10.44 -4.27
C PRO A 240 -24.25 -11.22 -3.72
N ALA A 241 -24.12 -11.19 -2.39
CA ALA A 241 -23.25 -11.99 -1.55
C ALA A 241 -22.10 -12.67 -2.33
N ALA A 242 -20.94 -12.02 -2.40
CA ALA A 242 -19.86 -12.48 -3.28
C ALA A 242 -19.14 -13.71 -2.71
N GLU A 243 -18.95 -14.70 -3.57
CA GLU A 243 -18.10 -15.86 -3.29
C GLU A 243 -16.63 -15.41 -3.18
N CYS A 244 -15.97 -15.70 -2.08
CA CYS A 244 -14.65 -15.15 -1.78
C CYS A 244 -13.58 -16.23 -1.68
N PHE A 245 -12.40 -15.91 -2.21
CA PHE A 245 -11.20 -16.73 -2.16
C PHE A 245 -10.07 -15.94 -1.51
N TYR A 246 -9.24 -16.63 -0.74
CA TYR A 246 -8.14 -16.02 -0.01
C TYR A 246 -6.83 -16.74 -0.33
N ASN A 247 -5.78 -15.98 -0.64
CA ASN A 247 -4.42 -16.51 -0.76
C ASN A 247 -3.71 -16.39 0.59
N LYS A 248 -3.19 -17.50 1.11
CA LYS A 248 -2.32 -17.54 2.29
C LYS A 248 -1.12 -18.42 1.99
N ASP A 249 0.08 -17.87 2.14
CA ASP A 249 1.35 -18.58 1.98
C ASP A 249 1.45 -19.30 0.62
N GLY A 250 0.94 -18.65 -0.44
CA GLY A 250 0.90 -19.19 -1.80
C GLY A 250 -0.18 -20.24 -2.04
N LYS A 251 -0.98 -20.60 -1.05
CA LYS A 251 -2.10 -21.54 -1.17
C LYS A 251 -3.43 -20.80 -1.24
N TRP A 252 -4.35 -21.32 -2.02
CA TRP A 252 -5.68 -20.75 -2.19
C TRP A 252 -6.68 -21.43 -1.25
N TYR A 253 -7.62 -20.67 -0.72
CA TYR A 253 -8.69 -21.15 0.15
C TYR A 253 -10.00 -20.55 -0.33
N TYR A 254 -11.07 -21.33 -0.35
CA TYR A 254 -12.42 -20.80 -0.48
C TYR A 254 -12.87 -20.31 0.90
N ALA A 255 -13.07 -19.01 1.04
CA ALA A 255 -13.32 -18.37 2.33
C ALA A 255 -14.80 -18.38 2.72
N GLY A 256 -15.70 -18.54 1.74
CA GLY A 256 -17.16 -18.47 1.92
C GLY A 256 -17.79 -17.30 1.17
N VAL A 257 -19.01 -16.96 1.59
CA VAL A 257 -19.84 -15.90 1.00
C VAL A 257 -19.80 -14.68 1.91
N TYR A 258 -19.40 -13.53 1.39
CA TYR A 258 -19.19 -12.32 2.20
C TYR A 258 -20.07 -11.15 1.79
N LYS A 259 -20.38 -10.33 2.80
CA LYS A 259 -20.90 -8.98 2.69
C LYS A 259 -19.86 -7.99 3.20
N THR A 260 -19.79 -6.80 2.59
CA THR A 260 -18.90 -5.74 3.04
C THR A 260 -19.55 -4.78 4.01
N ILE A 261 -18.71 -4.22 4.88
CA ILE A 261 -19.07 -3.15 5.81
C ILE A 261 -18.02 -2.05 5.71
N ARG A 262 -18.45 -0.79 5.66
CA ARG A 262 -17.51 0.32 5.65
C ARG A 262 -16.90 0.52 7.04
N LEU A 263 -15.58 0.40 7.14
CA LEU A 263 -14.82 0.77 8.34
C LEU A 263 -14.14 2.13 8.15
N GLU A 264 -13.60 2.70 9.24
CA GLU A 264 -12.85 3.96 9.18
C GLU A 264 -11.58 3.78 8.32
N ASP A 265 -11.40 4.68 7.36
CA ASP A 265 -10.23 4.74 6.48
C ASP A 265 -8.92 4.85 7.25
N LEU A 266 -7.87 4.30 6.65
CA LEU A 266 -6.53 4.45 7.19
C LEU A 266 -6.09 5.90 7.03
N LYS A 267 -5.68 6.51 8.16
CA LYS A 267 -5.05 7.83 8.18
C LYS A 267 -3.59 7.70 7.73
N SER A 268 -2.99 8.78 7.25
CA SER A 268 -1.58 8.80 6.81
C SER A 268 -0.62 8.28 7.89
N ARG A 269 -0.90 8.55 9.17
CA ARG A 269 -0.11 8.03 10.30
C ARG A 269 -0.20 6.51 10.49
N GLU A 270 -1.35 5.91 10.19
CA GLU A 270 -1.51 4.45 10.22
C GLU A 270 -0.82 3.83 9.01
N PHE A 271 -0.90 4.49 7.84
CA PHE A 271 -0.14 4.08 6.67
C PHE A 271 1.37 4.11 6.90
N GLU A 272 1.90 5.13 7.59
CA GLU A 272 3.30 5.15 8.01
C GLU A 272 3.69 3.93 8.84
N GLN A 273 2.77 3.34 9.61
CA GLN A 273 3.07 2.18 10.44
C GLN A 273 3.01 0.86 9.66
N LEU A 274 2.29 0.83 8.54
CA LEU A 274 2.39 -0.24 7.56
C LEU A 274 3.78 -0.31 6.92
N SER A 275 4.65 0.69 7.08
CA SER A 275 6.01 0.66 6.51
C SER A 275 6.89 -0.44 7.10
N ASN A 276 6.56 -0.93 8.30
CA ASN A 276 7.20 -2.10 8.87
C ASN A 276 6.91 -3.37 8.04
N GLU A 277 5.82 -3.34 7.27
CA GLU A 277 5.42 -4.34 6.30
C GLU A 277 5.54 -3.75 4.89
N ALA A 278 6.78 -3.52 4.44
CA ALA A 278 7.05 -2.92 3.13
C ALA A 278 6.32 -3.63 1.96
N SER A 279 6.05 -4.93 2.10
CA SER A 279 5.25 -5.74 1.16
C SER A 279 3.79 -5.27 1.03
N THR A 280 3.13 -4.89 2.12
CA THR A 280 1.75 -4.38 2.15
C THR A 280 1.64 -3.05 1.40
N ILE A 281 2.59 -2.14 1.64
CA ILE A 281 2.66 -0.87 0.91
C ILE A 281 2.87 -1.11 -0.59
N GLN A 282 3.80 -2.00 -0.96
CA GLN A 282 4.05 -2.33 -2.36
C GLN A 282 2.82 -2.94 -3.03
N ALA A 283 2.06 -3.79 -2.35
CA ALA A 283 0.82 -4.36 -2.86
C ALA A 283 -0.23 -3.27 -3.15
N LEU A 284 -0.43 -2.33 -2.22
CA LEU A 284 -1.38 -1.23 -2.39
C LEU A 284 -0.97 -0.27 -3.52
N VAL A 285 0.33 0.05 -3.63
CA VAL A 285 0.85 0.88 -4.71
C VAL A 285 0.72 0.17 -6.07
N LYS A 286 1.02 -1.13 -6.13
CA LYS A 286 0.81 -1.95 -7.33
C LYS A 286 -0.66 -1.97 -7.73
N GLU A 287 -1.57 -2.14 -6.78
CA GLU A 287 -3.01 -2.09 -7.06
C GLU A 287 -3.45 -0.72 -7.59
N THR A 288 -2.95 0.35 -6.99
CA THR A 288 -3.20 1.75 -7.42
C THR A 288 -2.80 1.96 -8.88
N LEU A 289 -1.67 1.36 -9.29
CA LEU A 289 -1.05 1.53 -10.61
C LEU A 289 -1.44 0.45 -11.63
N THR A 290 -2.33 -0.48 -11.29
CA THR A 290 -2.65 -1.63 -12.17
C THR A 290 -3.21 -1.21 -13.54
N GLY A 291 -3.88 -0.05 -13.64
CA GLY A 291 -4.38 0.47 -14.91
C GLY A 291 -3.37 1.31 -15.71
N ARG A 292 -2.17 1.54 -15.17
CA ARG A 292 -1.15 2.40 -15.78
C ARG A 292 -0.22 1.57 -16.64
N LYS A 293 -0.05 1.97 -17.91
CA LYS A 293 0.97 1.43 -18.81
C LYS A 293 2.33 2.03 -18.47
N ASN A 294 3.40 1.27 -18.64
CA ASN A 294 4.80 1.72 -18.47
C ASN A 294 5.11 2.24 -17.05
N VAL A 295 4.81 1.44 -16.02
CA VAL A 295 5.11 1.80 -14.63
C VAL A 295 6.64 1.76 -14.40
N SER A 296 7.25 2.93 -14.25
CA SER A 296 8.67 3.07 -13.91
C SER A 296 8.89 3.01 -12.39
N PRO A 297 10.11 2.68 -11.90
CA PRO A 297 10.43 2.76 -10.48
C PRO A 297 10.17 4.16 -9.87
N GLN A 298 10.43 5.21 -10.64
CA GLN A 298 10.11 6.60 -10.26
C GLN A 298 8.62 6.80 -9.99
N THR A 299 7.75 6.23 -10.84
CA THR A 299 6.29 6.30 -10.66
C THR A 299 5.85 5.61 -9.37
N VAL A 300 6.44 4.45 -9.06
CA VAL A 300 6.15 3.70 -7.82
C VAL A 300 6.55 4.54 -6.60
N TYR A 301 7.74 5.16 -6.63
CA TYR A 301 8.20 6.05 -5.57
C TYR A 301 7.27 7.26 -5.39
N GLU A 302 6.95 7.98 -6.46
CA GLU A 302 6.04 9.15 -6.40
C GLU A 302 4.66 8.77 -5.84
N THR A 303 4.10 7.64 -6.28
CA THR A 303 2.81 7.15 -5.79
C THR A 303 2.88 6.81 -4.29
N THR A 304 3.99 6.24 -3.84
CA THR A 304 4.25 5.97 -2.43
C THR A 304 4.30 7.27 -1.62
N GLN A 305 4.99 8.30 -2.13
CA GLN A 305 5.05 9.61 -1.47
C GLN A 305 3.67 10.28 -1.36
N LEU A 306 2.79 10.09 -2.36
CA LEU A 306 1.42 10.60 -2.30
C LEU A 306 0.59 9.95 -1.17
N TYR A 307 0.82 8.68 -0.84
CA TYR A 307 0.20 8.05 0.33
C TYR A 307 0.75 8.60 1.65
N PHE A 308 2.07 8.75 1.76
CA PHE A 308 2.70 9.35 2.95
C PHE A 308 2.22 10.79 3.18
N ALA A 309 2.03 11.56 2.11
CA ALA A 309 1.48 12.91 2.18
C ALA A 309 -0.04 12.95 2.49
N GLY A 310 -0.74 11.80 2.46
CA GLY A 310 -2.19 11.72 2.64
C GLY A 310 -3.02 12.20 1.46
N ALA A 311 -2.40 12.45 0.31
CA ALA A 311 -3.08 12.81 -0.92
C ALA A 311 -3.87 11.62 -1.49
N LEU A 312 -3.32 10.41 -1.37
CA LEU A 312 -4.04 9.17 -1.64
C LEU A 312 -4.51 8.54 -0.33
N LYS A 313 -5.70 7.95 -0.37
CA LYS A 313 -6.36 7.33 0.78
C LYS A 313 -6.53 5.84 0.58
N ILE A 314 -6.55 5.09 1.69
CA ILE A 314 -6.76 3.65 1.71
C ILE A 314 -8.08 3.37 2.42
N ALA A 315 -8.95 2.67 1.72
CA ALA A 315 -10.17 2.15 2.30
C ALA A 315 -9.85 0.97 3.21
N CYS A 316 -10.44 0.99 4.40
CA CYS A 316 -10.61 -0.19 5.24
C CYS A 316 -12.03 -0.73 5.00
N VAL A 317 -12.14 -1.94 4.49
CA VAL A 317 -13.42 -2.59 4.17
C VAL A 317 -13.54 -3.84 5.01
N GLY A 318 -14.50 -3.85 5.92
CA GLY A 318 -14.85 -5.00 6.74
C GLY A 318 -15.51 -6.10 5.91
N LEU A 319 -15.21 -7.34 6.26
CA LEU A 319 -15.67 -8.57 5.63
C LEU A 319 -16.49 -9.34 6.66
N GLN A 320 -17.80 -9.42 6.42
CA GLN A 320 -18.70 -10.26 7.19
C GLN A 320 -19.00 -11.53 6.40
N CYS A 321 -18.61 -12.69 6.94
CA CYS A 321 -19.08 -13.97 6.42
C CYS A 321 -20.58 -14.09 6.69
N ILE A 322 -21.36 -14.26 5.63
CA ILE A 322 -22.83 -14.38 5.66
C ILE A 322 -23.30 -15.74 5.14
N GLY A 323 -22.40 -16.58 4.66
CA GLY A 323 -22.69 -17.98 4.33
C GLY A 323 -21.45 -18.75 3.89
N PHE A 324 -21.64 -20.03 3.65
CA PHE A 324 -20.60 -20.91 3.10
C PHE A 324 -21.26 -21.88 2.11
N ASN A 325 -20.82 -21.86 0.86
CA ASN A 325 -21.38 -22.74 -0.17
C ASN A 325 -20.64 -24.09 -0.16
N ASP A 326 -21.13 -25.02 0.66
CA ASP A 326 -20.52 -26.35 0.83
C ASP A 326 -20.40 -27.13 -0.49
N LEU A 327 -21.40 -27.00 -1.37
CA LEU A 327 -21.38 -27.67 -2.66
C LEU A 327 -20.24 -27.13 -3.53
N LEU A 328 -20.17 -25.81 -3.68
CA LEU A 328 -19.10 -25.13 -4.40
C LEU A 328 -17.73 -25.51 -3.84
N TYR A 329 -17.58 -25.46 -2.51
CA TYR A 329 -16.34 -25.81 -1.83
C TYR A 329 -15.87 -27.23 -2.17
N ARG A 330 -16.76 -28.23 -2.03
CA ARG A 330 -16.44 -29.62 -2.32
C ARG A 330 -16.13 -29.84 -3.80
N THR A 331 -16.93 -29.26 -4.70
CA THR A 331 -16.70 -29.35 -6.15
C THR A 331 -15.34 -28.78 -6.54
N ILE A 332 -14.95 -27.62 -5.99
CA ILE A 332 -13.66 -27.00 -6.25
C ILE A 332 -12.51 -27.87 -5.73
N LEU A 333 -12.62 -28.44 -4.52
CA LEU A 333 -11.59 -29.31 -3.97
C LEU A 333 -11.45 -30.61 -4.77
N GLU A 334 -12.56 -31.24 -5.13
CA GLU A 334 -12.56 -32.45 -5.94
C GLU A 334 -11.93 -32.21 -7.32
N GLN A 335 -12.23 -31.07 -7.95
CA GLN A 335 -11.61 -30.68 -9.20
C GLN A 335 -10.11 -30.44 -9.04
N ALA A 336 -9.68 -29.71 -8.01
CA ALA A 336 -8.27 -29.47 -7.76
C ALA A 336 -7.50 -30.79 -7.53
N GLU A 337 -8.09 -31.74 -6.81
CA GLU A 337 -7.52 -33.07 -6.57
C GLU A 337 -7.42 -33.90 -7.85
N LYS A 338 -8.48 -33.96 -8.65
CA LYS A 338 -8.48 -34.63 -9.97
C LYS A 338 -7.41 -34.07 -10.90
N CYS A 339 -7.29 -32.75 -10.93
CA CYS A 339 -6.31 -32.10 -11.80
C CYS A 339 -4.87 -32.28 -11.28
N ALA A 340 -4.66 -32.36 -9.96
CA ALA A 340 -3.37 -32.73 -9.37
C ALA A 340 -2.97 -34.17 -9.71
N GLN A 341 -3.91 -35.11 -9.72
CA GLN A 341 -3.65 -36.53 -10.03
C GLN A 341 -3.40 -36.77 -11.53
N THR A 342 -4.19 -36.15 -12.40
CA THR A 342 -4.14 -36.41 -13.85
C THR A 342 -3.11 -35.57 -14.58
N GLY A 343 -2.65 -34.47 -13.99
CA GLY A 343 -1.86 -33.43 -14.67
C GLY A 343 -2.61 -32.71 -15.80
N ARG A 344 -3.87 -33.09 -16.07
CA ARG A 344 -4.71 -32.54 -17.14
C ARG A 344 -5.74 -31.60 -16.54
N TRP A 345 -5.51 -30.30 -16.73
CA TRP A 345 -6.36 -29.22 -16.20
C TRP A 345 -7.50 -28.83 -17.13
N ARG A 346 -7.36 -29.08 -18.43
CA ARG A 346 -8.42 -28.84 -19.41
C ARG A 346 -9.18 -30.15 -19.60
N SER A 347 -10.50 -30.09 -19.41
CA SER A 347 -11.37 -31.19 -19.80
C SER A 347 -11.14 -31.47 -21.29
N PRO A 348 -10.84 -32.70 -21.70
CA PRO A 348 -10.73 -33.05 -23.12
C PRO A 348 -12.07 -32.88 -23.87
N PHE A 349 -13.16 -32.60 -23.15
CA PHE A 349 -14.48 -32.33 -23.72
C PHE A 349 -14.76 -30.87 -24.07
N SER A 350 -13.77 -29.97 -23.96
CA SER A 350 -13.83 -28.74 -24.74
C SER A 350 -13.78 -29.15 -26.20
N PHE A 351 -14.97 -29.33 -26.80
CA PHE A 351 -15.21 -29.62 -28.21
C PHE A 351 -14.13 -28.95 -29.04
N ASP A 352 -13.18 -29.74 -29.54
CA ASP A 352 -12.27 -29.29 -30.57
C ASP A 352 -13.16 -29.06 -31.80
N PRO A 353 -13.40 -27.80 -32.24
CA PRO A 353 -14.26 -27.56 -33.41
C PRO A 353 -13.66 -28.15 -34.69
N CYS A 354 -12.43 -28.68 -34.60
CA CYS A 354 -11.64 -29.21 -35.70
C CYS A 354 -11.83 -30.72 -35.96
N LEU A 355 -12.55 -31.46 -35.11
CA LEU A 355 -12.77 -32.92 -35.29
C LEU A 355 -14.19 -33.30 -35.77
N ASN A 356 -14.84 -32.42 -36.53
CA ASN A 356 -16.02 -32.75 -37.33
C ASN A 356 -15.72 -32.52 -38.82
N SER A 357 -14.76 -33.26 -39.35
CA SER A 357 -14.49 -33.36 -40.79
C SER A 357 -14.13 -34.80 -41.13
N ASP A 358 -15.04 -35.73 -40.87
CA ASP A 358 -14.98 -37.08 -41.42
C ASP A 358 -16.05 -37.23 -42.51
N ALA A 359 -15.75 -36.65 -43.67
CA ALA A 359 -16.24 -37.11 -44.96
C ALA A 359 -14.98 -37.30 -45.82
N GLY A 360 -14.58 -38.56 -45.96
CA GLY A 360 -13.24 -38.95 -46.36
C GLY A 360 -12.84 -38.59 -47.78
N PHE A 361 -11.52 -38.47 -47.98
CA PHE A 361 -10.79 -38.96 -49.14
C PHE A 361 -9.30 -39.08 -48.77
N THR A 362 -8.69 -40.20 -49.14
CA THR A 362 -7.29 -40.61 -48.90
C THR A 362 -6.29 -39.86 -49.83
N PRO A 363 -4.98 -40.20 -49.87
CA PRO A 363 -3.90 -39.47 -49.21
C PRO A 363 -2.90 -38.83 -50.19
N ARG A 364 -2.15 -37.80 -49.78
CA ARG A 364 -0.88 -37.45 -50.44
C ARG A 364 0.22 -37.06 -49.46
N LEU A 365 1.22 -37.95 -49.42
CA LEU A 365 2.65 -37.70 -49.30
C LEU A 365 3.08 -36.25 -49.50
N PHE A 366 3.79 -35.70 -48.51
CA PHE A 366 5.09 -35.04 -48.71
C PHE A 366 5.87 -35.05 -47.39
N SER A 367 6.96 -35.81 -47.38
CA SER A 367 8.06 -35.68 -46.42
C SER A 367 8.91 -34.46 -46.81
N LEU A 368 9.46 -33.74 -45.83
CA LEU A 368 10.78 -33.07 -45.82
C LEU A 368 11.04 -32.52 -44.39
N PRO A 369 12.30 -32.23 -43.99
CA PRO A 369 12.86 -32.74 -42.74
C PRO A 369 13.23 -31.66 -41.70
N GLY A 370 13.18 -32.08 -40.44
CA GLY A 370 14.22 -31.85 -39.44
C GLY A 370 14.58 -30.43 -39.04
N THR A 371 14.24 -30.05 -37.81
CA THR A 371 15.22 -29.43 -36.90
C THR A 371 14.95 -29.88 -35.47
N LEU A 372 16.01 -30.42 -34.89
CA LEU A 372 16.11 -31.01 -33.56
C LEU A 372 16.53 -29.89 -32.61
N VAL A 373 15.70 -29.55 -31.63
CA VAL A 373 16.11 -28.70 -30.50
C VAL A 373 15.95 -29.51 -29.24
N ASP A 374 17.10 -29.97 -28.78
CA ASP A 374 17.36 -30.62 -27.51
C ASP A 374 17.25 -29.59 -26.38
N ARG A 375 16.51 -29.91 -25.31
CA ARG A 375 16.62 -29.17 -24.05
C ARG A 375 16.32 -30.09 -22.87
N SER A 376 17.40 -30.66 -22.37
CA SER A 376 17.53 -31.45 -21.14
C SER A 376 17.96 -30.57 -19.95
N GLY A 377 17.61 -31.03 -18.74
CA GLY A 377 18.25 -30.71 -17.45
C GLY A 377 17.62 -29.56 -16.67
N GLU A 378 16.76 -29.80 -15.67
CA GLU A 378 17.05 -30.23 -14.27
C GLU A 378 17.67 -29.14 -13.38
N GLY A 379 17.11 -28.96 -12.17
CA GLY A 379 17.82 -28.27 -11.09
C GLY A 379 16.99 -27.63 -9.96
N ASN A 380 16.53 -28.46 -9.03
CA ASN A 380 16.47 -28.24 -7.58
C ASN A 380 15.43 -27.30 -6.93
N ASN A 381 14.38 -27.94 -6.42
CA ASN A 381 13.60 -27.53 -5.26
C ASN A 381 14.45 -27.60 -3.97
N VAL A 382 14.44 -26.52 -3.19
CA VAL A 382 14.78 -26.55 -1.76
C VAL A 382 13.51 -26.29 -0.96
N SER A 383 13.14 -27.32 -0.20
CA SER A 383 12.14 -27.32 0.86
C SER A 383 12.53 -26.39 2.01
N THR A 384 11.58 -25.67 2.60
CA THR A 384 11.60 -25.37 4.04
C THR A 384 10.22 -24.94 4.57
N GLY A 385 9.75 -25.68 5.59
CA GLY A 385 8.96 -25.15 6.71
C GLY A 385 7.46 -24.94 6.51
N VAL A 386 6.68 -26.03 6.54
CA VAL A 386 5.25 -25.95 6.87
C VAL A 386 5.14 -25.84 8.40
N GLY A 387 4.81 -24.66 8.91
CA GLY A 387 4.28 -24.51 10.26
C GLY A 387 2.81 -24.91 10.26
N GLU A 388 2.48 -26.05 10.87
CA GLU A 388 1.11 -26.35 11.29
C GLU A 388 0.71 -25.36 12.39
N PHE A 389 -0.29 -24.53 12.12
CA PHE A 389 -0.88 -23.68 13.15
C PHE A 389 -2.08 -24.39 13.76
N CYS A 390 -1.93 -24.75 15.04
CA CYS A 390 -2.99 -25.28 15.87
C CYS A 390 -4.04 -24.19 16.18
N LYS A 391 -5.31 -24.56 16.02
CA LYS A 391 -6.46 -23.89 16.62
C LYS A 391 -6.27 -23.85 18.13
N THR A 392 -6.25 -22.66 18.72
CA THR A 392 -6.51 -22.50 20.16
C THR A 392 -7.88 -21.86 20.29
N ARG A 393 -8.79 -22.60 20.94
CA ARG A 393 -10.08 -22.09 21.43
C ARG A 393 -9.87 -21.13 22.57
#